data_AF-A0A1H9UTN2-F1
#
_entry.id   AF-A0A1H9UTN2-F1
#
_cell.length_a   1.000
_cell.length_b   1.000
_cell.length_c   1.000
_cell.angle_alpha   90.00
_cell.angle_beta   90.00
_cell.angle_gamma   90.00
#
_symmetry.space_group_name_H-M   'P 1'
#
loop_
_entity.id
_entity.type
_entity.pdbx_description
1 polymer ?
#
loop_
_entity_poly.entity_id
_entity_poly.type
_entity_poly.pdbx_seq_one_letter_code
_entity_poly.pdbx_strand_id
1 'polypeptide(L)'
;MSQPIPFADTNFKLAVVQELMYNQNLLPRFDLREYAAAQGFTYDERSFGAVPEALAYFEALEVPAELAGEITEIYMDGGNEIYLEIAPGWDGEDGLFDVDEFADVRHFPNLKSMTLLYTGNQEALEALRARGIEADWL
;
A
#
# COMPACT_ATOMS: atom_id res chain seq x y z
N MET A 1 10.15 11.41 -18.95
CA MET A 1 9.81 11.06 -17.57
C MET A 1 8.29 11.07 -17.50
N SER A 2 7.65 9.94 -17.19
CA SER A 2 6.21 9.96 -16.94
C SER A 2 5.93 10.81 -15.71
N GLN A 3 4.75 11.43 -15.63
CA GLN A 3 4.33 12.05 -14.38
C GLN A 3 4.04 10.95 -13.34
N PRO A 4 4.22 11.22 -12.04
CA PRO A 4 3.84 10.28 -10.99
C PRO A 4 2.31 10.16 -10.90
N ILE A 5 1.83 9.01 -10.43
CA ILE A 5 0.41 8.79 -10.14
C ILE A 5 0.03 9.62 -8.91
N PRO A 6 -0.98 10.50 -8.99
CA PRO A 6 -1.53 11.14 -7.80
C PRO A 6 -2.41 10.14 -7.05
N PHE A 7 -2.22 10.05 -5.73
CA PHE A 7 -3.06 9.26 -4.84
C PHE A 7 -3.89 10.18 -3.94
N ALA A 8 -5.18 9.89 -3.82
CA ALA A 8 -6.08 10.50 -2.86
C ALA A 8 -5.99 9.81 -1.49
N ASP A 9 -5.64 8.52 -1.46
CA ASP A 9 -5.52 7.71 -0.25
C ASP A 9 -4.10 7.14 -0.10
N THR A 10 -3.49 7.39 1.07
CA THR A 10 -2.14 6.91 1.37
C THR A 10 -2.09 5.39 1.48
N ASN A 11 -3.09 4.74 2.07
CA ASN A 11 -3.09 3.29 2.24
C ASN A 11 -3.37 2.56 0.92
N PHE A 12 -4.16 3.16 0.01
CA PHE A 12 -4.26 2.66 -1.37
C PHE A 12 -2.90 2.71 -2.06
N LYS A 13 -2.17 3.83 -1.90
CA LYS A 13 -0.80 3.96 -2.42
C LYS A 13 0.11 2.87 -1.86
N LEU A 14 0.05 2.59 -0.56
CA LEU A 14 0.86 1.53 0.06
C LEU A 14 0.56 0.16 -0.55
N ALA A 15 -0.71 -0.17 -0.79
CA ALA A 15 -1.08 -1.43 -1.43
C ALA A 15 -0.53 -1.56 -2.86
N VAL A 16 -0.49 -0.46 -3.63
CA VAL A 16 0.15 -0.42 -4.95
C VAL A 16 1.66 -0.56 -4.85
N VAL A 17 2.29 0.12 -3.89
CA VAL A 17 3.73 0.02 -3.65
C VAL A 17 4.11 -1.39 -3.22
N GLN A 18 3.29 -2.08 -2.41
CA GLN A 18 3.51 -3.48 -2.05
C GLN A 18 3.67 -4.34 -3.30
N GLU A 19 2.71 -4.23 -4.21
CA GLU A 19 2.71 -5.01 -5.45
C GLU A 19 3.94 -4.69 -6.32
N LEU A 20 4.22 -3.42 -6.57
CA LEU A 20 5.34 -3.04 -7.45
C LEU A 20 6.71 -3.32 -6.82
N MET A 21 6.88 -3.04 -5.53
CA MET A 21 8.18 -3.08 -4.86
C MET A 21 8.56 -4.49 -4.39
N TYR A 22 7.63 -5.18 -3.73
CA TYR A 22 7.93 -6.45 -3.07
C TYR A 22 7.51 -7.67 -3.90
N ASN A 23 6.39 -7.59 -4.61
CA ASN A 23 5.91 -8.73 -5.40
C ASN A 23 6.56 -8.76 -6.80
N GLN A 24 6.52 -7.64 -7.52
CA GLN A 24 7.00 -7.56 -8.91
C GLN A 24 8.47 -7.11 -9.03
N ASN A 25 9.06 -6.51 -7.99
CA ASN A 25 10.42 -5.96 -8.00
C ASN A 25 10.65 -4.89 -9.10
N LEU A 26 9.62 -4.10 -9.41
CA LEU A 26 9.66 -2.99 -10.38
C LEU A 26 10.04 -1.65 -9.74
N LEU A 27 9.98 -1.56 -8.42
CA LEU A 27 10.52 -0.43 -7.64
C LEU A 27 11.72 -0.90 -6.79
N PRO A 28 12.68 -0.02 -6.50
CA PRO A 28 13.76 -0.34 -5.57
C PRO A 28 13.20 -0.77 -4.21
N ARG A 29 13.64 -1.92 -3.71
CA ARG A 29 13.20 -2.44 -2.42
C ARG A 29 13.62 -1.50 -1.29
N PHE A 30 12.68 -1.20 -0.40
CA PHE A 30 12.94 -0.53 0.87
C PHE A 30 13.18 -1.60 1.95
N ASP A 31 14.10 -1.31 2.86
CA ASP A 31 14.37 -2.10 4.07
C ASP A 31 14.59 -1.10 5.21
N LEU A 32 13.74 -1.18 6.24
CA LEU A 32 13.71 -0.26 7.36
C LEU A 32 15.03 -0.28 8.14
N ARG A 33 15.67 -1.45 8.28
CA ARG A 33 16.94 -1.59 9.02
C ARG A 33 18.06 -0.88 8.29
N GLU A 34 18.20 -1.13 6.99
CA GLU A 34 19.18 -0.46 6.14
C GLU A 34 18.94 1.06 6.08
N TYR A 35 17.67 1.46 5.95
CA TYR A 35 17.29 2.87 5.93
C TYR A 35 17.59 3.58 7.25
N ALA A 36 17.26 2.96 8.39
CA ALA A 36 17.55 3.49 9.72
C ALA A 36 19.06 3.63 9.95
N ALA A 37 19.85 2.63 9.54
CA ALA A 37 21.31 2.69 9.63
C ALA A 37 21.90 3.81 8.76
N ALA A 38 21.35 4.03 7.55
CA ALA A 38 21.81 5.07 6.64
C ALA A 38 21.43 6.49 7.11
N GLN A 39 20.24 6.65 7.69
CA GLN A 39 19.75 7.95 8.19
C GLN A 39 20.18 8.25 9.64
N GLY A 40 20.66 7.25 10.38
CA GLY A 40 21.17 7.41 11.74
C GLY A 40 20.07 7.54 12.81
N PHE A 41 18.92 6.88 12.62
CA PHE A 41 17.86 6.81 13.63
C PHE A 41 17.68 5.37 14.15
N THR A 42 16.98 5.24 15.27
CA THR A 42 16.61 3.96 15.87
C THR A 42 15.10 3.92 16.07
N TYR A 43 14.52 2.73 15.99
CA TYR A 43 13.09 2.50 16.20
C TYR A 43 12.89 1.28 17.10
N ASP A 44 11.71 1.17 17.72
CA ASP A 44 11.33 -0.02 18.50
C ASP A 44 10.63 -1.02 17.57
N GLU A 45 11.30 -2.14 17.29
CA GLU A 45 10.75 -3.23 16.46
C GLU A 45 9.47 -3.85 17.06
N ARG A 46 9.16 -3.58 18.35
CA ARG A 46 7.95 -4.07 19.02
C ARG A 46 6.83 -3.04 19.10
N SER A 47 7.04 -1.84 18.56
CA SER A 47 5.99 -0.84 18.46
C SER A 47 4.95 -1.30 17.44
N PHE A 48 3.69 -1.30 17.84
CA PHE A 48 2.54 -1.53 16.95
C PHE A 48 2.30 -0.33 16.01
N GLY A 49 2.73 0.87 16.42
CA GLY A 49 2.58 2.08 15.61
C GLY A 49 3.67 2.23 14.56
N ALA A 50 3.34 2.95 13.48
CA ALA A 50 4.25 3.28 12.40
C ALA A 50 5.51 4.02 12.88
N VAL A 51 6.65 3.65 12.32
CA VAL A 51 7.91 4.38 12.38
C VAL A 51 7.79 5.62 11.49
N PRO A 52 7.80 6.85 12.05
CA PRO A 52 7.50 8.07 11.29
C PRO A 52 8.40 8.27 10.07
N GLU A 53 9.68 7.91 10.17
CA GLU A 53 10.66 8.04 9.10
C GLU A 53 10.36 7.10 7.92
N ALA A 54 9.84 5.90 8.19
CA ALA A 54 9.43 4.97 7.15
C ALA A 54 8.13 5.38 6.49
N LEU A 55 7.14 5.78 7.29
CA LEU A 55 5.88 6.31 6.74
C LEU A 55 6.15 7.52 5.84
N ALA A 56 6.97 8.46 6.29
CA ALA A 56 7.35 9.64 5.50
C ALA A 56 8.09 9.27 4.20
N TYR A 57 8.91 8.22 4.20
CA TYR A 57 9.53 7.71 2.98
C TYR A 57 8.48 7.26 1.96
N PHE A 58 7.51 6.44 2.38
CA PHE A 58 6.47 5.95 1.47
C PHE A 58 5.48 7.04 1.05
N GLU A 59 5.19 8.02 1.91
CA GLU A 59 4.40 9.20 1.55
C GLU A 59 5.11 10.03 0.45
N ALA A 60 6.43 10.20 0.55
CA ALA A 60 7.23 10.93 -0.43
C ALA A 60 7.54 10.13 -1.70
N LEU A 61 7.46 8.80 -1.66
CA LEU A 61 7.79 7.92 -2.79
C LEU A 61 6.88 8.20 -3.99
N GLU A 62 7.45 8.61 -5.12
CA GLU A 62 6.71 8.80 -6.36
C GLU A 62 6.56 7.48 -7.11
N VAL A 63 5.32 7.09 -7.43
CA VAL A 63 5.04 5.91 -8.27
C VAL A 63 4.91 6.35 -9.73
N PRO A 64 5.77 5.89 -10.65
CA PRO A 64 5.69 6.25 -12.07
C PRO A 64 4.39 5.77 -12.71
N ALA A 65 3.67 6.64 -13.42
CA ALA A 65 2.43 6.28 -14.11
C ALA A 65 2.59 5.22 -15.19
N GLU A 66 3.80 5.04 -15.73
CA GLU A 66 4.11 3.96 -16.66
C GLU A 66 3.95 2.55 -16.06
N LEU A 67 4.07 2.40 -14.74
CA LEU A 67 3.87 1.12 -14.04
C LEU A 67 2.40 0.82 -13.72
N ALA A 68 1.48 1.77 -13.94
CA ALA A 68 0.07 1.59 -13.60
C ALA A 68 -0.60 0.43 -14.36
N GLY A 69 -0.09 0.10 -15.56
CA GLY A 69 -0.55 -1.03 -16.36
C GLY A 69 -0.11 -2.39 -15.83
N GLU A 70 0.91 -2.44 -14.97
CA GLU A 70 1.43 -3.69 -14.39
C GLU A 70 0.60 -4.18 -13.19
N ILE A 71 -0.25 -3.31 -12.64
CA ILE A 71 -1.16 -3.66 -11.55
C ILE A 71 -2.42 -4.32 -12.13
N THR A 72 -2.52 -5.63 -11.94
CA THR A 72 -3.72 -6.40 -12.29
C THR A 72 -4.52 -6.85 -11.08
N GLU A 73 -3.87 -6.92 -9.92
CA GLU A 73 -4.44 -7.35 -8.65
C GLU A 73 -3.85 -6.51 -7.53
N ILE A 74 -4.67 -6.19 -6.52
CA ILE A 74 -4.21 -5.65 -5.25
C ILE A 74 -4.62 -6.65 -4.16
N TYR A 75 -3.65 -7.11 -3.38
CA TYR A 75 -3.89 -8.02 -2.28
C TYR A 75 -3.34 -7.41 -0.98
N MET A 76 -4.25 -7.03 -0.09
CA MET A 76 -3.91 -6.54 1.24
C MET A 76 -3.99 -7.70 2.24
N ASP A 77 -2.88 -7.93 2.94
CA ASP A 77 -2.78 -8.86 4.07
C ASP A 77 -1.98 -8.20 5.19
N GLY A 78 -2.34 -8.48 6.44
CA GLY A 78 -1.65 -7.92 7.61
C GLY A 78 -0.16 -8.25 7.65
N GLY A 79 0.25 -9.36 7.04
CA GLY A 79 1.63 -9.80 6.90
C GLY A 79 2.37 -9.26 5.68
N ASN A 80 1.76 -8.40 4.85
CA ASN A 80 2.45 -7.78 3.72
C ASN A 80 3.70 -7.01 4.19
N GLU A 81 4.79 -7.17 3.45
CA GLU A 81 6.09 -6.62 3.82
C GLU A 81 6.03 -5.10 4.04
N ILE A 82 5.33 -4.35 3.20
CA ILE A 82 5.27 -2.89 3.33
C ILE A 82 4.73 -2.45 4.71
N TYR A 83 3.76 -3.18 5.26
CA TYR A 83 3.18 -2.85 6.57
C TYR A 83 4.17 -3.14 7.69
N LEU A 84 4.94 -4.23 7.58
CA LEU A 84 5.99 -4.57 8.54
C LEU A 84 7.23 -3.67 8.42
N GLU A 85 7.49 -3.11 7.24
CA GLU A 85 8.54 -2.11 7.03
C GLU A 85 8.14 -0.73 7.58
N ILE A 86 6.85 -0.44 7.69
CA ILE A 86 6.33 0.80 8.29
C ILE A 86 6.11 0.64 9.80
N ALA A 87 5.50 -0.46 10.22
CA ALA A 87 5.12 -0.76 11.60
C ALA A 87 5.52 -2.21 11.94
N PRO A 88 6.78 -2.45 12.35
CA PRO A 88 7.33 -3.80 12.50
C PRO A 88 6.61 -4.67 13.54
N GLY A 89 5.99 -4.05 14.55
CA GLY A 89 5.23 -4.75 15.57
C GLY A 89 3.72 -4.78 15.31
N TRP A 90 3.24 -4.30 14.16
CA TRP A 90 1.81 -4.31 13.85
C TRP A 90 1.30 -5.75 13.68
N ASP A 91 0.13 -6.02 14.27
CA ASP A 91 -0.48 -7.35 14.32
C ASP A 91 -1.69 -7.50 13.40
N GLY A 92 -2.09 -6.44 12.69
CA GLY A 92 -3.24 -6.46 11.80
C GLY A 92 -4.59 -6.22 12.49
N GLU A 93 -4.63 -5.96 13.80
CA GLU A 93 -5.89 -5.89 14.57
C GLU A 93 -6.52 -4.49 14.65
N ASP A 94 -5.87 -3.47 14.06
CA ASP A 94 -6.39 -2.10 13.99
C ASP A 94 -6.48 -1.57 12.55
N GLY A 95 -7.07 -0.39 12.40
CA GLY A 95 -7.29 0.26 11.10
C GLY A 95 -6.11 1.09 10.59
N LEU A 96 -4.87 0.84 11.04
CA LEU A 96 -3.72 1.65 10.65
C LEU A 96 -3.51 1.73 9.13
N PHE A 97 -3.82 0.63 8.42
CA PHE A 97 -3.65 0.50 6.98
C PHE A 97 -4.97 0.35 6.21
N ASP A 98 -6.10 0.73 6.81
CA ASP A 98 -7.41 0.72 6.16
C ASP A 98 -7.46 1.70 4.98
N VAL A 99 -8.08 1.30 3.87
CA VAL A 99 -8.31 2.17 2.71
C VAL A 99 -9.70 2.78 2.80
N ASP A 100 -9.76 4.11 2.80
CA ASP A 100 -11.02 4.86 2.94
C ASP A 100 -11.52 5.40 1.59
N GLU A 101 -10.63 5.72 0.65
CA GLU A 101 -10.96 6.28 -0.67
C GLU A 101 -10.47 5.40 -1.83
N PHE A 102 -11.37 5.12 -2.77
CA PHE A 102 -11.16 4.21 -3.91
C PHE A 102 -11.20 4.92 -5.27
N ALA A 103 -11.21 6.26 -5.30
CA ALA A 103 -11.10 7.04 -6.53
C ALA A 103 -9.84 6.68 -7.34
N ASP A 104 -8.75 6.33 -6.65
CA ASP A 104 -7.44 6.05 -7.23
C ASP A 104 -7.41 4.85 -8.18
N VAL A 105 -8.38 3.93 -8.05
CA VAL A 105 -8.62 2.84 -9.00
C VAL A 105 -8.66 3.31 -10.46
N ARG A 106 -9.08 4.56 -10.72
CA ARG A 106 -9.13 5.13 -12.08
C ARG A 106 -7.75 5.17 -12.77
N HIS A 107 -6.67 5.10 -12.00
CA HIS A 107 -5.30 5.14 -12.49
C HIS A 107 -4.82 3.78 -13.01
N PHE A 108 -5.49 2.68 -12.66
CA PHE A 108 -5.04 1.31 -12.94
C PHE A 108 -5.96 0.63 -13.96
N PRO A 109 -5.72 0.82 -15.28
CA PRO A 109 -6.62 0.35 -16.33
C PRO A 109 -6.71 -1.18 -16.43
N ASN A 110 -5.74 -1.90 -15.88
CA ASN A 110 -5.65 -3.36 -15.94
C ASN A 110 -6.04 -4.05 -14.62
N LEU A 111 -6.41 -3.29 -13.59
CA LEU A 111 -6.82 -3.83 -12.29
C LEU A 111 -8.13 -4.60 -12.41
N LYS A 112 -8.13 -5.85 -11.96
CA LYS A 112 -9.26 -6.78 -12.06
C LYS A 112 -9.77 -7.25 -10.71
N SER A 113 -8.87 -7.45 -9.75
CA SER A 113 -9.24 -7.93 -8.40
C SER A 113 -8.61 -7.08 -7.30
N MET A 114 -9.33 -6.97 -6.19
CA MET A 114 -8.87 -6.35 -4.95
C MET A 114 -9.30 -7.20 -3.75
N THR A 115 -8.34 -7.68 -2.96
CA THR A 115 -8.59 -8.16 -1.60
C THR A 115 -8.16 -7.09 -0.63
N LEU A 116 -9.07 -6.66 0.24
CA LEU A 116 -8.89 -5.50 1.12
C LEU A 116 -8.97 -5.91 2.59
N LEU A 117 -8.29 -5.17 3.47
CA LEU A 117 -8.49 -5.31 4.91
C LEU A 117 -9.94 -4.99 5.28
N TYR A 118 -10.51 -5.75 6.22
CA TYR A 118 -11.92 -5.64 6.57
C TYR A 118 -12.22 -4.35 7.33
N THR A 119 -12.93 -3.42 6.68
CA THR A 119 -13.45 -2.19 7.32
C THR A 119 -14.95 -2.24 7.60
N GLY A 120 -15.64 -3.26 7.09
CA GLY A 120 -17.11 -3.37 7.13
C GLY A 120 -17.85 -2.40 6.21
N ASN A 121 -17.15 -1.62 5.38
CA ASN A 121 -17.75 -0.66 4.45
C ASN A 121 -18.29 -1.35 3.18
N GLN A 122 -19.44 -1.99 3.29
CA GLN A 122 -20.02 -2.76 2.17
C GLN A 122 -20.31 -1.90 0.92
N GLU A 123 -20.65 -0.62 1.10
CA GLU A 123 -20.89 0.31 -0.01
C GLU A 123 -19.63 0.51 -0.86
N ALA A 124 -18.44 0.55 -0.24
CA ALA A 124 -17.17 0.64 -0.96
C ALA A 124 -16.91 -0.60 -1.84
N LEU A 125 -17.13 -1.82 -1.33
CA LEU A 125 -17.01 -3.03 -2.15
C LEU A 125 -17.98 -3.04 -3.33
N GLU A 126 -19.22 -2.63 -3.11
CA GLU A 126 -20.21 -2.55 -4.18
C GLU A 126 -19.82 -1.51 -5.23
N ALA A 127 -19.26 -0.37 -4.83
CA ALA A 127 -18.75 0.64 -5.74
C ALA A 127 -17.57 0.13 -6.59
N LEU A 128 -16.66 -0.66 -6.02
CA LEU A 128 -15.58 -1.33 -6.76
C LEU A 128 -16.13 -2.34 -7.76
N ARG A 129 -17.05 -3.19 -7.33
CA ARG A 129 -17.71 -4.21 -8.17
C ARG A 129 -18.48 -3.58 -9.33
N ALA A 130 -19.16 -2.46 -9.09
CA ALA A 130 -19.85 -1.70 -10.15
C ALA A 130 -18.90 -1.15 -11.23
N ARG A 131 -17.60 -1.02 -10.92
CA ARG A 131 -16.53 -0.64 -11.87
C ARG A 131 -15.89 -1.84 -12.57
N GLY A 132 -16.41 -3.05 -12.36
CA GLY A 132 -15.92 -4.27 -12.98
C GLY A 132 -14.73 -4.92 -12.25
N ILE A 133 -14.50 -4.57 -10.98
CA ILE A 133 -13.43 -5.12 -10.15
C ILE A 133 -14.01 -6.17 -9.21
N GLU A 134 -13.43 -7.36 -9.21
CA GLU A 134 -13.71 -8.40 -8.21
C GLU A 134 -13.13 -7.95 -6.87
N ALA A 135 -13.97 -7.47 -5.96
CA ALA A 135 -13.53 -6.92 -4.69
C ALA A 135 -14.10 -7.73 -3.52
N ASP A 136 -13.24 -8.13 -2.59
CA ASP A 136 -13.59 -8.90 -1.39
C ASP A 136 -12.79 -8.41 -0.19
N TRP A 137 -13.34 -8.65 1.00
CA TRP A 137 -12.59 -8.49 2.25
C TRP A 137 -11.73 -9.72 2.50
N LEU A 138 -10.56 -9.51 3.12
CA LEU A 138 -9.73 -10.56 3.70
C LEU A 138 -10.42 -11.21 4.91
#